data_AF-A0A2S2DYE7-F1
#
_entry.id   AF-A0A2S2DYE7-F1
#
_cell.length_a   1.000
_cell.length_b   1.000
_cell.length_c   1.000
_cell.angle_alpha   90.00
_cell.angle_beta   90.00
_cell.angle_gamma   90.00
#
_symmetry.space_group_name_H-M   'P 1'
#
loop_
_entity.id
_entity.type
_entity.pdbx_description
1 polymer ?
#
loop_
_entity_poly.entity_id
_entity_poly.type
_entity_poly.pdbx_seq_one_letter_code
_entity_poly.pdbx_strand_id
1 'polypeptide(L)'
;MKLNQKWVFSFALLLGFSYLMQWQGAALKNSFTPMGIIHLEFAPTADLFQKIVQHWDIQTLRWNIAIDFLYIPIYTYFFQLTLALLAQRHRSKLVRQFGLLLKNAALLAFFCDILENTGMILSLTGAQSSWVYTLTNGFAGVKFAIIGINIIYILVSIPTLFFRTKQS
;
A
#
# COMPACT_ATOMS: atom_id res chain seq x y z
N MET A 1 -22.21 16.68 13.28
CA MET A 1 -21.41 16.57 12.03
C MET A 1 -21.74 15.22 11.42
N LYS A 2 -22.50 15.15 10.31
CA LYS A 2 -22.78 13.85 9.67
C LYS A 2 -21.47 13.32 9.09
N LEU A 3 -21.06 12.13 9.54
CA LEU A 3 -19.85 11.46 9.06
C LEU A 3 -20.05 11.11 7.58
N ASN A 4 -19.04 11.35 6.73
CA ASN A 4 -19.13 11.04 5.31
C ASN A 4 -19.25 9.51 5.14
N GLN A 5 -20.44 9.03 4.77
CA GLN A 5 -20.74 7.59 4.67
C GLN A 5 -19.76 6.85 3.75
N LYS A 6 -19.35 7.47 2.63
CA LYS A 6 -18.36 6.87 1.70
C LYS A 6 -17.01 6.69 2.38
N TRP A 7 -16.58 7.69 3.15
CA TRP A 7 -15.33 7.62 3.90
C TRP A 7 -15.39 6.52 4.97
N VAL A 8 -16.47 6.48 5.76
CA VAL A 8 -16.65 5.46 6.81
C VAL A 8 -16.62 4.06 6.22
N PHE A 9 -17.35 3.84 5.12
CA PHE A 9 -17.36 2.57 4.41
C PHE A 9 -15.96 2.20 3.90
N SER A 10 -15.25 3.14 3.25
CA SER A 10 -13.89 2.89 2.77
C SER A 10 -12.90 2.57 3.90
N PHE A 11 -13.05 3.21 5.07
CA PHE A 11 -12.21 2.97 6.22
C PHE A 11 -12.50 1.61 6.86
N ALA A 12 -13.78 1.22 6.96
CA ALA A 12 -14.17 -0.11 7.43
C ALA A 12 -13.62 -1.22 6.51
N LEU A 13 -13.72 -1.04 5.19
CA LEU A 13 -13.12 -1.97 4.22
C LEU A 13 -11.60 -2.04 4.36
N LEU A 14 -10.92 -0.90 4.48
CA LEU A 14 -9.49 -0.86 4.73
C LEU A 14 -9.13 -1.69 5.96
N LEU A 15 -9.78 -1.46 7.11
CA LEU A 15 -9.48 -2.18 8.34
C LEU A 15 -9.74 -3.69 8.20
N GLY A 16 -10.87 -4.08 7.59
CA GLY A 16 -11.22 -5.48 7.37
C GLY A 16 -10.20 -6.21 6.49
N PHE A 17 -9.81 -5.61 5.36
CA PHE A 17 -8.81 -6.22 4.48
C PHE A 17 -7.39 -6.12 5.03
N SER A 18 -7.03 -5.05 5.76
CA SER A 18 -5.75 -4.99 6.48
C SER A 18 -5.63 -6.14 7.48
N TYR A 19 -6.71 -6.43 8.22
CA TYR A 19 -6.74 -7.59 9.12
C TYR A 19 -6.61 -8.91 8.36
N LEU A 20 -7.37 -9.08 7.27
CA LEU A 20 -7.29 -10.27 6.41
C LEU A 20 -5.87 -10.51 5.90
N MET A 21 -5.21 -9.45 5.41
CA MET A 21 -3.83 -9.49 4.91
C MET A 21 -2.82 -9.83 6.01
N GLN A 22 -2.99 -9.29 7.23
CA GLN A 22 -2.11 -9.63 8.35
C GLN A 22 -2.30 -11.08 8.81
N TRP A 23 -3.56 -11.55 8.87
CA TRP A 23 -3.86 -12.93 9.26
C TRP A 23 -3.32 -13.94 8.25
N GLN A 24 -3.58 -13.73 6.97
CA GLN A 24 -3.10 -14.62 5.92
C GLN A 24 -1.57 -14.55 5.79
N GLY A 25 -1.00 -13.35 5.80
CA GLY A 25 0.44 -13.11 5.68
C GLY A 25 1.26 -13.56 6.90
N ALA A 26 0.63 -13.89 8.03
CA ALA A 26 1.32 -14.44 9.19
C ALA A 26 2.02 -15.76 8.87
N ALA A 27 1.47 -16.57 7.95
CA ALA A 27 2.08 -17.82 7.50
C ALA A 27 3.39 -17.61 6.70
N LEU A 28 3.65 -16.40 6.21
CA LEU A 28 4.88 -16.03 5.50
C LEU A 28 5.96 -15.47 6.45
N LYS A 29 5.66 -15.31 7.74
CA LYS A 29 6.59 -14.81 8.74
C LYS A 29 7.33 -15.96 9.41
N ASN A 30 8.67 -15.90 9.39
CA ASN A 30 9.55 -16.85 10.09
C ASN A 30 10.86 -16.15 10.47
N SER A 31 11.83 -16.89 11.00
CA SER A 31 13.13 -16.34 11.41
C SER A 31 13.95 -15.73 10.26
N PHE A 32 13.75 -16.22 9.03
CA PHE A 32 14.42 -15.71 7.83
C PHE A 32 13.66 -14.52 7.20
N THR A 33 12.32 -14.54 7.24
CA THR A 33 11.45 -13.49 6.70
C THR A 33 10.53 -12.88 7.76
N PRO A 34 11.06 -12.17 8.77
CA PRO A 34 10.24 -11.62 9.86
C PRO A 34 9.16 -10.63 9.38
N MET A 35 9.39 -9.92 8.27
CA MET A 35 8.42 -9.01 7.67
C MET A 35 7.49 -9.67 6.65
N GLY A 36 7.57 -11.00 6.51
CA GLY A 36 6.71 -11.76 5.60
C GLY A 36 6.94 -11.40 4.14
N ILE A 37 5.83 -11.18 3.41
CA ILE A 37 5.82 -10.89 1.98
C ILE A 37 6.75 -9.74 1.58
N ILE A 38 6.96 -8.76 2.47
CA ILE A 38 7.85 -7.61 2.23
C ILE A 38 9.28 -8.04 1.87
N HIS A 39 9.77 -9.15 2.42
CA HIS A 39 11.09 -9.66 2.03
C HIS A 39 11.14 -10.08 0.55
N LEU A 40 10.04 -10.62 0.03
CA LEU A 40 9.94 -11.02 -1.38
C LEU A 40 9.81 -9.81 -2.29
N GLU A 41 9.00 -8.81 -1.90
CA GLU A 41 8.84 -7.55 -2.63
C GLU A 41 10.20 -6.85 -2.84
N PHE A 42 11.07 -6.91 -1.83
CA PHE A 42 12.43 -6.34 -1.85
C PHE A 42 13.54 -7.33 -2.20
N ALA A 43 13.23 -8.40 -2.96
CA ALA A 43 14.24 -9.34 -3.46
C ALA A 43 14.73 -8.95 -4.87
N PRO A 44 15.85 -8.21 -5.05
CA PRO A 44 16.28 -7.72 -6.36
C PRO A 44 16.91 -8.80 -7.26
N THR A 45 17.16 -10.01 -6.75
CA THR A 45 17.84 -11.07 -7.48
C THR A 45 17.07 -12.38 -7.42
N ALA A 46 17.25 -13.20 -8.46
CA ALA A 46 16.69 -14.55 -8.52
C ALA A 46 17.13 -15.40 -7.31
N ASP A 47 18.41 -15.34 -6.95
CA ASP A 47 18.95 -16.12 -5.82
C ASP A 47 18.26 -15.79 -4.50
N LEU A 48 18.07 -14.50 -4.19
CA LEU A 48 17.40 -14.10 -2.96
C LEU A 48 15.91 -14.45 -3.00
N PHE A 49 15.25 -14.22 -4.14
CA PHE A 49 13.86 -14.58 -4.34
C PHE A 49 13.64 -16.08 -4.10
N GLN A 50 14.46 -16.94 -4.72
CA GLN A 50 14.35 -18.40 -4.55
C GLN A 50 14.64 -18.82 -3.12
N LYS A 51 15.65 -18.24 -2.48
CA LYS A 51 15.93 -18.49 -1.05
C LYS A 51 14.73 -18.17 -0.17
N ILE A 52 14.03 -17.05 -0.42
CA ILE A 52 12.83 -16.68 0.33
C ILE A 52 11.70 -17.67 0.06
N VAL A 53 11.39 -17.91 -1.21
CA VAL A 53 10.26 -18.77 -1.62
C VAL A 53 10.42 -20.20 -1.10
N GLN A 54 11.65 -20.72 -1.00
CA GLN A 54 11.93 -22.04 -0.41
C GLN A 54 11.49 -22.20 1.06
N HIS A 55 11.31 -21.09 1.80
CA HIS A 55 10.85 -21.12 3.18
C HIS A 55 9.32 -21.08 3.33
N TRP A 56 8.58 -20.99 2.22
CA TRP A 56 7.14 -20.77 2.23
C TRP A 56 6.39 -21.84 1.45
N ASP A 57 5.15 -22.08 1.86
CA ASP A 57 4.20 -22.82 1.03
C ASP A 57 3.76 -21.97 -0.17
N ILE A 58 3.95 -22.50 -1.38
CA ILE A 58 3.67 -21.80 -2.64
C ILE A 58 2.18 -21.46 -2.75
N GLN A 59 1.29 -22.33 -2.26
CA GLN A 59 -0.14 -22.08 -2.35
C GLN A 59 -0.56 -20.90 -1.47
N THR A 60 0.00 -20.82 -0.26
CA THR A 60 -0.16 -19.70 0.67
C THR A 60 0.37 -18.39 0.08
N LEU A 61 1.55 -18.43 -0.53
CA LEU A 61 2.13 -17.26 -1.22
C LEU A 61 1.22 -16.76 -2.35
N ARG A 62 0.75 -17.66 -3.22
CA ARG A 62 -0.16 -17.31 -4.33
C ARG A 62 -1.46 -16.68 -3.84
N TRP A 63 -2.03 -17.23 -2.77
CA TRP A 63 -3.23 -16.64 -2.15
C TRP A 63 -2.94 -15.27 -1.53
N ASN A 64 -1.75 -15.05 -0.97
CA ASN A 64 -1.40 -13.77 -0.37
C ASN A 64 -1.40 -12.67 -1.44
N ILE A 65 -0.71 -12.95 -2.56
CA ILE A 65 -0.66 -12.06 -3.73
C ILE A 65 -2.05 -11.84 -4.33
N ALA A 66 -2.87 -12.90 -4.44
CA ALA A 66 -4.22 -12.79 -4.98
C ALA A 66 -5.14 -11.90 -4.12
N ILE A 67 -5.05 -12.01 -2.79
CA ILE A 67 -5.81 -11.14 -1.88
C ILE A 67 -5.27 -9.70 -1.97
N ASP A 68 -3.97 -9.51 -2.17
CA ASP A 68 -3.38 -8.18 -2.31
C ASP A 68 -3.96 -7.42 -3.52
N PHE A 69 -4.18 -8.09 -4.66
CA PHE A 69 -4.88 -7.48 -5.80
C PHE A 69 -6.28 -6.93 -5.46
N LEU A 70 -6.97 -7.51 -4.48
CA LEU A 70 -8.25 -6.99 -3.99
C LEU A 70 -8.04 -5.84 -2.98
N TYR A 71 -6.96 -5.88 -2.20
CA TYR A 71 -6.62 -4.86 -1.22
C TYR A 71 -6.17 -3.54 -1.88
N ILE A 72 -5.45 -3.62 -3.01
CA ILE A 72 -4.94 -2.48 -3.77
C ILE A 72 -5.99 -1.38 -4.04
N PRO A 73 -7.14 -1.67 -4.70
CA PRO A 73 -8.16 -0.65 -4.93
C PRO A 73 -8.79 -0.14 -3.64
N ILE A 74 -8.88 -0.98 -2.60
CA ILE A 74 -9.51 -0.62 -1.31
C ILE A 74 -8.68 0.44 -0.59
N TYR A 75 -7.38 0.17 -0.37
CA TYR A 75 -6.54 1.13 0.33
C TYR A 75 -6.36 2.40 -0.50
N THR A 76 -6.23 2.27 -1.82
CA THR A 76 -6.06 3.42 -2.72
C THR A 76 -7.26 4.35 -2.63
N TYR A 77 -8.47 3.80 -2.69
CA TYR A 77 -9.71 4.58 -2.57
C TYR A 77 -9.81 5.28 -1.21
N PHE A 78 -9.46 4.60 -0.12
CA PHE A 78 -9.42 5.20 1.20
C PHE A 78 -8.44 6.38 1.28
N PHE A 79 -7.20 6.22 0.79
CA PHE A 79 -6.21 7.30 0.79
C PHE A 79 -6.68 8.49 -0.05
N GLN A 80 -7.25 8.25 -1.23
CA GLN A 80 -7.76 9.33 -2.07
C GLN A 80 -8.86 10.15 -1.38
N LEU A 81 -9.84 9.48 -0.76
CA LEU A 81 -10.90 10.17 -0.02
C LEU A 81 -10.34 10.95 1.17
N THR A 82 -9.49 10.31 1.97
CA THR A 82 -8.94 10.90 3.19
C THR A 82 -8.07 12.12 2.88
N LEU A 83 -7.17 12.01 1.90
CA LEU A 83 -6.31 13.11 1.48
C LEU A 83 -7.11 14.28 0.90
N ALA A 84 -8.14 14.01 0.09
CA ALA A 84 -9.01 15.06 -0.44
C ALA A 84 -9.76 15.81 0.67
N LEU A 85 -10.32 15.07 1.65
CA LEU A 85 -11.06 15.67 2.77
C LEU A 85 -10.15 16.49 3.69
N LEU A 86 -8.96 16.00 4.00
CA LEU A 86 -8.00 16.69 4.87
C LEU A 86 -7.38 17.90 4.18
N ALA A 87 -7.01 17.79 2.90
CA ALA A 87 -6.45 18.89 2.12
C ALA A 87 -7.37 20.12 2.12
N GLN A 88 -8.69 19.91 1.98
CA GLN A 88 -9.67 20.99 1.96
C GLN A 88 -9.82 21.73 3.31
N ARG A 89 -9.38 21.13 4.43
CA ARG A 89 -9.44 21.77 5.75
C ARG A 89 -8.28 22.71 6.02
N HIS A 90 -7.18 22.57 5.28
CA HIS A 90 -6.02 23.44 5.43
C HIS A 90 -6.26 24.81 4.81
N ARG A 91 -6.02 25.87 5.59
CA ARG A 91 -6.04 27.26 5.11
C ARG A 91 -4.86 27.58 4.21
N SER A 92 -3.69 27.00 4.52
CA SER A 92 -2.49 27.19 3.72
C SER A 92 -2.67 26.57 2.33
N LYS A 93 -2.56 27.39 1.29
CA LYS A 93 -2.65 26.96 -0.11
C LYS A 93 -1.61 25.89 -0.43
N LEU A 94 -0.39 26.02 0.10
CA LEU A 94 0.70 25.07 -0.10
C LEU A 94 0.36 23.69 0.49
N VAL A 95 -0.09 23.64 1.74
CA VAL A 95 -0.42 22.38 2.43
C VAL A 95 -1.63 21.69 1.77
N ARG A 96 -2.61 22.48 1.31
CA ARG A 96 -3.74 21.97 0.54
C ARG A 96 -3.29 21.39 -0.81
N GLN A 97 -2.47 22.12 -1.57
CA GLN A 97 -1.96 21.65 -2.86
C GLN A 97 -1.11 20.38 -2.71
N PHE A 98 -0.29 20.31 -1.67
CA PHE A 98 0.49 19.12 -1.37
C PHE A 98 -0.39 17.91 -1.07
N GLY A 99 -1.45 18.06 -0.27
CA GLY A 99 -2.42 16.97 -0.04
C GLY A 99 -3.13 16.50 -1.31
N LEU A 100 -3.46 17.42 -2.23
CA LEU A 100 -4.04 17.07 -3.54
C LEU A 100 -3.04 16.38 -4.47
N LEU A 101 -1.76 16.76 -4.40
CA LEU A 101 -0.68 16.07 -5.11
C LEU A 101 -0.54 14.64 -4.59
N LEU A 102 -0.52 14.46 -3.26
CA LEU A 102 -0.47 13.14 -2.62
C LEU A 102 -1.67 12.25 -2.99
N LYS A 103 -2.87 12.84 -3.10
CA LYS A 103 -4.07 12.14 -3.60
C LYS A 103 -3.84 11.54 -4.99
N ASN A 104 -3.15 12.26 -5.87
CA ASN A 104 -2.82 11.77 -7.21
C ASN A 104 -1.65 10.78 -7.17
N ALA A 105 -0.66 11.00 -6.31
CA ALA A 105 0.44 10.06 -6.08
C ALA A 105 -0.06 8.70 -5.57
N ALA A 106 -1.15 8.65 -4.80
CA ALA A 106 -1.78 7.39 -4.41
C ALA A 106 -2.21 6.52 -5.62
N LEU A 107 -2.57 7.12 -6.76
CA LEU A 107 -2.82 6.35 -8.00
C LEU A 107 -1.53 5.80 -8.60
N LEU A 108 -0.43 6.53 -8.49
CA LEU A 108 0.87 6.00 -8.89
C LEU A 108 1.24 4.78 -8.03
N ALA A 109 1.03 4.86 -6.71
CA ALA A 109 1.23 3.71 -5.81
C ALA A 109 0.35 2.51 -6.21
N PHE A 110 -0.92 2.73 -6.57
CA PHE A 110 -1.81 1.67 -7.08
C PHE A 110 -1.21 0.95 -8.30
N PHE A 111 -0.69 1.69 -9.28
CA PHE A 111 -0.06 1.07 -10.46
C PHE A 111 1.24 0.37 -10.12
N CYS A 112 2.09 0.97 -9.27
CA CYS A 112 3.30 0.33 -8.79
C CYS A 112 2.97 -1.00 -8.09
N ASP A 113 1.94 -1.04 -7.25
CA ASP A 113 1.52 -2.23 -6.52
C ASP A 113 1.05 -3.36 -7.44
N ILE A 114 0.24 -3.03 -8.45
CA ILE A 114 -0.19 -3.99 -9.46
C ILE A 114 1.01 -4.56 -10.23
N LEU A 115 1.95 -3.71 -10.64
CA LEU A 115 3.13 -4.14 -11.40
C LEU A 115 4.08 -4.99 -10.54
N GLU A 116 4.25 -4.62 -9.28
CA GLU A 116 5.03 -5.33 -8.28
C GLU A 116 4.47 -6.74 -8.04
N ASN A 117 3.18 -6.84 -7.68
CA ASN A 117 2.48 -8.12 -7.49
C ASN A 117 2.45 -8.98 -8.77
N THR A 118 2.31 -8.35 -9.95
CA THR A 118 2.42 -9.07 -11.24
C THR A 118 3.82 -9.62 -11.45
N GLY A 119 4.85 -8.82 -11.15
CA GLY A 119 6.25 -9.25 -11.23
C GLY A 119 6.57 -10.41 -10.28
N MET A 120 5.98 -10.44 -9.08
CA MET A 120 6.06 -11.60 -8.19
C MET A 120 5.43 -12.85 -8.82
N ILE A 121 4.24 -12.75 -9.41
CA ILE A 121 3.60 -13.89 -10.10
C ILE A 121 4.46 -14.38 -11.27
N LEU A 122 4.98 -13.47 -12.11
CA LEU A 122 5.85 -13.83 -13.22
C LEU A 122 7.10 -14.57 -12.73
N SER A 123 7.72 -14.07 -11.66
CA SER A 123 8.87 -14.69 -11.02
C SER A 123 8.56 -16.10 -10.49
N LEU A 124 7.35 -16.33 -9.96
CA LEU A 124 6.90 -17.66 -9.52
C LEU A 124 6.64 -18.63 -10.67
N THR A 125 6.27 -18.14 -11.86
CA THR A 125 6.07 -18.99 -13.05
C THR A 125 7.35 -19.41 -13.75
N GLY A 126 8.52 -19.02 -13.22
CA GLY A 126 9.83 -19.38 -13.77
C GLY A 126 10.39 -18.35 -14.76
N ALA A 127 9.78 -17.17 -14.89
CA ALA A 127 10.37 -16.07 -15.63
C ALA A 127 11.54 -15.46 -14.82
N GLN A 128 12.69 -16.14 -14.83
CA GLN A 128 13.89 -15.77 -14.04
C GLN A 128 14.69 -14.62 -14.65
N SER A 129 14.02 -13.68 -15.32
CA SER A 129 14.72 -12.54 -15.90
C SER A 129 15.14 -11.56 -14.81
N SER A 130 16.44 -11.23 -14.72
CA SER A 130 17.00 -10.35 -13.69
C SER A 130 16.29 -8.99 -13.59
N TRP A 131 15.79 -8.48 -14.72
CA TRP A 131 15.08 -7.21 -14.78
C TRP A 131 13.72 -7.25 -14.06
N VAL A 132 13.02 -8.40 -14.02
CA VAL A 132 11.72 -8.51 -13.35
C VAL A 132 11.88 -8.30 -11.85
N TYR A 133 12.85 -8.97 -11.22
CA TYR A 133 13.15 -8.82 -9.79
C TYR A 133 13.53 -7.38 -9.42
N THR A 134 14.35 -6.75 -10.26
CA THR A 134 14.79 -5.36 -10.04
C THR A 134 13.62 -4.39 -10.16
N LEU A 135 12.73 -4.58 -11.16
CA LEU A 135 11.53 -3.76 -11.32
C LEU A 135 10.53 -3.97 -10.17
N THR A 136 10.27 -5.20 -9.76
CA THR A 136 9.39 -5.52 -8.62
C THR A 136 9.88 -4.79 -7.37
N ASN A 137 11.17 -4.89 -7.04
CA ASN A 137 11.77 -4.16 -5.92
C ASN A 137 11.64 -2.64 -6.07
N GLY A 138 11.94 -2.10 -7.26
CA GLY A 138 11.80 -0.67 -7.53
C GLY A 138 10.36 -0.18 -7.32
N PHE A 139 9.37 -0.91 -7.83
CA PHE A 139 7.96 -0.58 -7.65
C PHE A 139 7.51 -0.70 -6.19
N ALA A 140 7.97 -1.72 -5.46
CA ALA A 140 7.74 -1.85 -4.03
C ALA A 140 8.27 -0.62 -3.27
N GLY A 141 9.52 -0.22 -3.54
CA GLY A 141 10.15 0.95 -2.93
C GLY A 141 9.37 2.24 -3.19
N VAL A 142 8.98 2.50 -4.44
CA VAL A 142 8.19 3.68 -4.82
C VAL A 142 6.81 3.66 -4.13
N LYS A 143 6.12 2.52 -4.15
CA LYS A 143 4.84 2.30 -3.47
C LYS A 143 4.94 2.66 -1.99
N PHE A 144 5.86 2.03 -1.26
CA PHE A 144 6.01 2.25 0.18
C PHE A 144 6.39 3.69 0.53
N ALA A 145 7.23 4.35 -0.29
CA ALA A 145 7.56 5.75 -0.10
C ALA A 145 6.32 6.66 -0.21
N ILE A 146 5.50 6.47 -1.25
CA ILE A 146 4.26 7.24 -1.44
C ILE A 146 3.28 7.00 -0.29
N ILE A 147 3.04 5.74 0.07
CA ILE A 147 2.11 5.40 1.16
C ILE A 147 2.62 5.95 2.50
N GLY A 148 3.92 5.88 2.78
CA GLY A 148 4.53 6.46 3.96
C GLY A 148 4.31 7.97 4.06
N ILE A 149 4.53 8.72 2.98
CA ILE A 149 4.29 10.18 2.94
C ILE A 149 2.79 10.49 3.10
N ASN A 150 1.90 9.70 2.49
CA ASN A 150 0.46 9.85 2.66
C ASN A 150 0.04 9.70 4.13
N ILE A 151 0.57 8.69 4.82
CA ILE A 151 0.31 8.46 6.25
C ILE A 151 0.80 9.65 7.07
N ILE A 152 2.03 10.13 6.85
CA ILE A 152 2.58 11.30 7.55
C ILE A 152 1.68 12.52 7.36
N TYR A 153 1.26 12.81 6.12
CA TYR A 153 0.36 13.92 5.84
C TYR A 153 -0.98 13.79 6.58
N ILE A 154 -1.56 12.59 6.60
CA ILE A 154 -2.82 12.31 7.30
C ILE A 154 -2.64 12.58 8.79
N LEU A 155 -1.60 12.03 9.43
CA LEU A 155 -1.33 12.18 10.86
C LEU A 155 -1.14 13.65 11.25
N VAL A 156 -0.34 14.40 10.49
CA VAL A 156 -0.10 15.85 10.71
C VAL A 156 -1.38 16.67 10.47
N SER A 157 -2.31 16.17 9.66
CA SER A 157 -3.58 16.85 9.38
C SER A 157 -4.68 16.58 10.42
N ILE A 158 -4.54 15.57 11.29
CA ILE A 158 -5.54 15.25 12.33
C ILE A 158 -5.89 16.45 13.23
N PRO A 159 -4.95 17.27 13.72
CA PRO A 159 -5.27 18.44 14.55
C PRO A 159 -6.25 19.41 13.87
N THR A 160 -6.19 19.54 12.54
CA THR A 160 -7.11 20.41 11.78
C THR A 160 -8.57 19.97 11.85
N LEU A 161 -8.84 18.74 12.31
CA LEU A 161 -10.20 18.25 12.54
C LEU A 161 -10.87 18.89 13.75
N PHE A 162 -10.08 19.33 14.74
CA PHE A 162 -10.57 19.87 16.01
C PHE A 162 -10.61 21.40 16.00
N PHE A 163 -9.76 22.04 15.21
CA PHE A 163 -9.80 23.49 15.05
C PHE A 163 -10.95 23.87 14.10
N ARG A 164 -12.02 24.46 14.66
CA ARG A 164 -13.15 25.03 13.92
C ARG A 164 -12.61 26.05 12.91
N THR A 165 -12.49 25.65 11.65
CA THR A 165 -12.31 26.59 10.56
C THR A 165 -13.63 27.33 10.37
N LYS A 166 -13.73 28.57 10.88
CA LYS A 166 -14.70 29.53 10.34
C LYS A 166 -14.45 29.60 8.84
N GLN A 167 -15.40 29.09 8.05
CA GLN A 167 -15.48 29.35 6.62
C GLN A 167 -15.88 30.82 6.50
N SER A 168 -14.93 31.66 6.09
CA SER A 168 -15.19 33.02 5.63
C SER A 168 -15.58 32.98 4.17
#